data_AF-A0A502HAY1-F1
#
_entry.id   AF-A0A502HAY1-F1
#
_cell.length_a   1.000
_cell.length_b   1.000
_cell.length_c   1.000
_cell.angle_alpha   90.00
_cell.angle_beta   90.00
_cell.angle_gamma   90.00
#
_symmetry.space_group_name_H-M   'P 1'
#
loop_
_entity.id
_entity.type
_entity.pdbx_description
1 polymer ?
#
loop_
_entity_poly.entity_id
_entity_poly.type
_entity_poly.pdbx_seq_one_letter_code
_entity_poly.pdbx_strand_id
1 'polypeptide(L)' 'MICYLKTILVMLDMSQQELADTLGVSRNTITSLARNRSVPNLMLAYDIVDALNDQAVEQGLGKQWTVEQIWERKKS' A
#
# COMPACT_ATOMS: atom_id res chain seq x y z
N MET A 1 4.93 6.89 -12.93
CA MET A 1 4.82 6.69 -11.47
C MET A 1 5.16 5.23 -11.20
N ILE A 2 6.09 4.98 -10.28
CA ILE A 2 6.40 3.63 -9.82
C ILE A 2 5.57 3.40 -8.57
N CYS A 3 4.92 2.23 -8.45
CA CYS A 3 4.16 1.86 -7.27
C CYS A 3 4.75 0.59 -6.68
N TYR A 4 5.18 0.65 -5.43
CA TYR A 4 5.84 -0.45 -4.70
C TYR A 4 4.87 -1.29 -3.85
N LEU A 5 3.57 -0.97 -3.89
CA LEU A 5 2.55 -1.59 -3.05
C LEU A 5 2.55 -3.13 -3.13
N LYS A 6 2.68 -3.71 -4.33
CA LYS A 6 2.75 -5.18 -4.49
C LYS A 6 3.95 -5.81 -3.82
N THR A 7 5.12 -5.16 -3.91
CA THR A 7 6.33 -5.66 -3.30
C THR A 7 6.20 -5.63 -1.79
N ILE A 8 5.64 -4.56 -1.24
CA ILE A 8 5.41 -4.42 0.20
C ILE A 8 4.42 -5.47 0.71
N LEU A 9 3.31 -5.68 0.01
CA LEU A 9 2.33 -6.72 0.34
C LEU A 9 2.97 -8.13 0.40
N VAL A 10 3.83 -8.47 -0.57
CA VAL A 10 4.57 -9.74 -0.55
C VAL A 10 5.55 -9.81 0.62
N MET A 11 6.21 -8.71 0.96
CA MET A 11 7.12 -8.68 2.12
C MET A 11 6.40 -8.89 3.45
N LEU A 12 5.14 -8.48 3.55
CA LEU A 12 4.28 -8.61 4.72
C LEU A 12 3.44 -9.88 4.72
N ASP A 13 3.60 -10.77 3.73
CA ASP A 13 2.72 -11.92 3.50
C ASP A 13 1.22 -11.56 3.52
N MET A 14 0.89 -10.34 3.06
CA MET A 14 -0.45 -9.78 3.07
C MET A 14 -1.03 -9.80 1.66
N SER A 15 -2.23 -10.37 1.50
CA SER A 15 -2.94 -10.37 0.23
C SER A 15 -3.60 -9.01 -0.06
N GLN A 16 -3.88 -8.77 -1.35
CA GLN A 16 -4.64 -7.58 -1.76
C GLN A 16 -6.08 -7.57 -1.25
N GLN A 17 -6.62 -8.74 -0.92
CA GLN A 17 -7.97 -8.85 -0.37
C GLN A 17 -7.95 -8.44 1.11
N GLU A 18 -6.99 -8.95 1.89
CA GLU A 18 -6.84 -8.57 3.30
C GLU A 18 -6.63 -7.07 3.46
N LEU A 19 -5.75 -6.46 2.66
CA LEU A 19 -5.60 -4.99 2.68
C LEU A 19 -6.90 -4.27 2.31
N ALA A 20 -7.66 -4.78 1.33
CA ALA A 20 -8.91 -4.17 0.93
C ALA A 20 -9.98 -4.26 2.04
N ASP A 21 -10.03 -5.41 2.72
CA ASP A 21 -10.94 -5.66 3.83
C ASP A 21 -10.61 -4.77 5.04
N THR A 22 -9.33 -4.61 5.38
CA THR A 22 -8.87 -3.68 6.44
C THR A 22 -9.27 -2.23 6.14
N LEU A 23 -9.18 -1.81 4.88
CA LEU A 23 -9.46 -0.43 4.48
C LEU A 23 -10.94 -0.18 4.12
N GLY A 24 -11.79 -1.21 4.15
CA GLY A 24 -13.20 -1.10 3.74
C GLY A 24 -13.39 -0.72 2.27
N VAL A 25 -12.45 -1.10 1.39
CA VAL A 25 -12.51 -0.81 -0.06
C VAL A 25 -12.62 -2.11 -0.87
N SER A 26 -12.93 -1.98 -2.16
CA SER A 26 -12.92 -3.15 -3.04
C SER A 26 -11.48 -3.60 -3.34
N ARG A 27 -11.24 -4.91 -3.48
CA ARG A 27 -9.98 -5.47 -4.00
C ARG A 27 -9.59 -4.89 -5.38
N ASN A 28 -10.59 -4.54 -6.20
CA ASN A 28 -10.36 -3.90 -7.49
C ASN A 28 -9.70 -2.52 -7.34
N THR A 29 -10.04 -1.78 -6.28
CA THR A 29 -9.41 -0.50 -5.93
C THR A 29 -7.91 -0.72 -5.69
N ILE A 30 -7.55 -1.66 -4.80
CA ILE A 30 -6.14 -2.00 -4.51
C ILE A 30 -5.41 -2.46 -5.77
N THR A 31 -6.06 -3.31 -6.59
CA THR A 31 -5.51 -3.80 -7.85
C THR A 31 -5.23 -2.67 -8.85
N SER A 32 -6.13 -1.68 -8.95
CA SER A 32 -5.98 -0.52 -9.82
C SER A 32 -4.80 0.35 -9.39
N LEU A 33 -4.69 0.64 -8.09
CA LEU A 33 -3.60 1.40 -7.50
C LEU A 33 -2.24 0.71 -7.74
N ALA A 34 -2.15 -0.58 -7.42
CA ALA A 34 -0.94 -1.37 -7.59
C ALA A 34 -0.48 -1.56 -9.05
N ARG A 35 -1.37 -1.28 -10.02
CA ARG A 35 -1.08 -1.30 -11.46
C ARG A 35 -0.84 0.11 -12.02
N ASN A 36 -0.78 1.14 -11.18
CA ASN A 36 -0.70 2.54 -11.59
C ASN A 36 -1.84 2.97 -12.54
N ARG A 37 -3.00 2.29 -12.49
CA ARG A 37 -4.18 2.64 -13.30
C ARG A 37 -4.95 3.82 -12.68
N SER A 38 -4.82 4.00 -11.37
CA SER A 38 -5.36 5.12 -10.62
C SER A 38 -4.36 5.56 -9.55
N VAL A 39 -4.50 6.79 -9.08
CA VAL A 39 -3.74 7.35 -7.95
C VAL A 39 -4.69 7.39 -6.76
N PRO A 40 -4.27 7.02 -5.54
CA PRO A 40 -5.15 7.14 -4.38
C PRO A 40 -5.41 8.62 -4.09
N ASN A 41 -6.57 8.92 -3.49
CA ASN A 41 -6.72 10.22 -2.85
C ASN A 41 -5.81 10.28 -1.60
N LEU A 42 -5.63 11.48 -1.06
CA LEU A 42 -4.68 11.69 0.04
C LEU A 42 -5.02 10.81 1.27
N MET A 43 -6.30 10.76 1.64
CA MET A 43 -6.78 9.96 2.78
C MET A 43 -6.45 8.48 2.60
N LEU A 44 -6.86 7.88 1.48
CA LEU A 44 -6.60 6.48 1.17
C LEU A 44 -5.10 6.17 1.08
N ALA A 45 -4.28 7.13 0.65
CA ALA A 45 -2.83 6.95 0.62
C ALA A 45 -2.25 6.80 2.04
N TYR A 46 -2.71 7.62 2.99
CA TYR A 46 -2.32 7.51 4.39
C TYR A 46 -2.90 6.26 5.03
N ASP A 47 -4.18 5.96 4.81
CA ASP A 47 -4.81 4.75 5.38
C ASP A 47 -4.07 3.48 4.93
N ILE A 48 -3.65 3.40 3.66
CA ILE A 48 -2.82 2.29 3.17
C ILE A 48 -1.47 2.24 3.90
N VAL A 49 -0.80 3.38 4.08
CA VAL A 49 0.50 3.43 4.77
C VAL A 49 0.37 2.94 6.21
N ASP A 50 -0.65 3.42 6.92
CA ASP A 50 -0.90 3.07 8.32
C ASP A 50 -1.19 1.56 8.44
N ALA A 51 -2.08 1.02 7.60
CA ALA A 51 -2.39 -0.42 7.60
C ALA A 51 -1.15 -1.30 7.33
N LEU A 52 -0.27 -0.89 6.43
CA LEU A 52 0.97 -1.63 6.15
C LEU A 52 1.97 -1.53 7.31
N ASN A 53 2.08 -0.36 7.94
CA ASN A 53 2.98 -0.14 9.07
C ASN A 53 2.48 -0.88 10.32
N ASP A 54 1.17 -0.91 10.58
CA ASP A 54 0.57 -1.67 11.68
C ASP A 54 0.86 -3.16 11.49
N GLN A 55 0.66 -3.70 10.28
CA GLN A 55 1.01 -5.08 9.95
C GLN A 55 2.52 -5.37 10.16
N ALA A 56 3.39 -4.43 9.79
CA ALA A 56 4.82 -4.57 10.03
C ALA A 56 5.16 -4.64 11.52
N VAL A 57 4.53 -3.79 12.34
CA VAL A 57 4.72 -3.78 13.79
C VAL A 57 4.25 -5.09 14.41
N GLU A 58 3.10 -5.63 13.98
CA GLU A 58 2.61 -6.93 14.44
C GLU A 58 3.58 -8.08 14.11
N GLN A 59 4.29 -7.98 12.99
CA GLN A 59 5.33 -8.94 12.60
C GLN A 59 6.70 -8.68 13.23
N GLY A 60 6.82 -7.66 14.10
CA GLY A 60 8.09 -7.27 14.72
C GLY A 60 9.10 -6.64 13.75
N LEU A 61 8.64 -6.19 12.57
CA LEU A 61 9.47 -5.50 11.60
C LEU A 61 9.60 -4.02 12.00
N GLY A 62 10.83 -3.56 12.24
CA GLY A 62 11.10 -2.13 12.51
C GLY A 62 11.03 -1.22 11.26
N LYS A 63 10.46 -1.71 10.16
CA LYS A 63 10.42 -0.99 8.88
C LYS A 63 9.11 -0.24 8.76
N GLN A 64 9.21 1.07 8.51
CA GLN A 64 8.05 1.92 8.21
C GLN A 64 8.16 2.47 6.79
N TRP A 65 7.02 2.55 6.12
CA TRP A 65 6.89 3.15 4.80
C TRP A 65 6.25 4.52 4.89
N THR A 66 6.62 5.42 3.96
CA THR A 66 5.91 6.68 3.71
C THR A 66 5.16 6.64 2.37
N VAL A 67 4.20 7.55 2.17
CA VAL A 67 3.43 7.64 0.93
C VAL A 67 4.34 7.77 -0.29
N GLU A 68 5.40 8.57 -0.22
CA GLU A 68 6.36 8.80 -1.31
C GLU A 68 7.20 7.57 -1.63
N GLN A 69 7.45 6.73 -0.64
CA GLN A 69 8.16 5.46 -0.83
C GLN A 69 7.25 4.40 -1.49
N ILE A 70 5.93 4.48 -1.28
CA ILE A 70 4.98 3.57 -1.95
C ILE A 70 4.67 4.07 -3.37
N TRP A 71 4.51 5.38 -3.57
CA TRP A 71 4.20 6.00 -4.85
C TRP A 71 5.28 7.00 -5.27
N GLU A 72 6.27 6.51 -6.01
CA GLU A 72 7.35 7.34 -6.50
C GLU A 72 6.99 8.01 -7.84
N ARG A 73 7.07 9.34 -7.88
CA ARG A 73 7.08 10.07 -9.14
C ARG A 73 8.47 9.98 -9.75
N LYS A 74 8.62 9.20 -10.82
CA LYS A 74 9.82 9.18 -11.65
C LYS A 74 10.10 10.62 -12.12
N LYS A 75 11.13 11.27 -11.57
CA LYS A 75 11.64 12.54 -12.11
C LYS A 75 12.25 12.23 -13.48
N SER A 76 11.87 13.01 -14.49
CA SER A 76 12.49 12.98 -15.82
C SER A 76 13.92 13.45 -15.76
#